data_AF-A0A9J5Y8I3-F1
#
_entry.id   AF-A0A9J5Y8I3-F1
#
_cell.length_a   1.000
_cell.length_b   1.000
_cell.length_c   1.000
_cell.angle_alpha   90.00
_cell.angle_beta   90.00
_cell.angle_gamma   90.00
#
_symmetry.space_group_name_H-M   'P 1'
#
loop_
_entity.id
_entity.type
_entity.pdbx_description
1 polymer ?
#
loop_
_entity_poly.entity_id
_entity_poly.type
_entity_poly.pdbx_seq_one_letter_code
_entity_poly.pdbx_strand_id
1 'polypeptide(L)'
;MESWLRPFLAQTFNWVSTQNLHKYGAVLNRFLPGILENEEATKRALQDDKSQNVEEVQKIIGYDFNDRDLLRQAFTHTSHHKDCISYERLEYVGDSVLNFMITKEHFFKYPNLPPGLLSPLRAANVDTEKLARAAVKHSFHKYLQHGKPILTRRIQSFINVLPEYPLHSHGLIDAPKVLADVVESTIGAVFIDSNSSIDTTWEVATILLEPIITPEMLETNPVKKLYETCQKHKLKVRVVDMWSHDGSFEVFVDNQMRGKGMCHVKKEIALNRAANKAYNEVIGMLSVDISQDPITGICQSYDQFWVRIEQSYNNLKEESWIYRNKKSLQCRIALIEKAIRKLSGCIRQIENLHPSGASDIDIINQAKMLLMQEPTYKKGFKFDHV
;
A
#
# COMPACT_ATOMS: atom_id res chain seq x y z
N MET A 1 -27.96 -34.48 15.81
CA MET A 1 -28.75 -33.85 14.73
C MET A 1 -29.15 -32.48 15.26
N GLU A 2 -28.82 -31.34 14.66
CA GLU A 2 -28.31 -31.09 13.30
C GLU A 2 -27.21 -30.01 13.29
N SER A 3 -26.01 -30.33 12.80
CA SER A 3 -24.89 -29.38 12.69
C SER A 3 -24.95 -28.49 11.42
N TRP A 4 -25.95 -28.67 10.57
CA TRP A 4 -26.07 -27.99 9.27
C TRP A 4 -26.97 -26.74 9.28
N LEU A 5 -27.64 -26.42 10.39
CA LEU A 5 -28.48 -25.21 10.54
C LEU A 5 -27.71 -23.95 10.92
N ARG A 6 -26.47 -24.07 11.44
CA ARG A 6 -25.64 -22.92 11.84
C ARG A 6 -25.30 -21.91 10.72
N PRO A 7 -25.04 -22.33 9.46
CA PRO A 7 -24.83 -21.38 8.36
C PRO A 7 -26.07 -20.57 7.98
N PHE A 8 -27.28 -21.10 8.22
CA PHE A 8 -28.53 -20.46 7.80
C PHE A 8 -28.98 -19.36 8.77
N LEU A 9 -28.79 -19.58 10.08
CA LEU A 9 -29.07 -18.58 11.12
C LEU A 9 -28.08 -17.41 11.14
N ALA A 10 -26.89 -17.58 10.56
CA ALA A 10 -25.91 -16.50 10.40
C ALA A 10 -26.30 -15.48 9.30
N GLN A 11 -27.19 -15.84 8.37
CA GLN A 11 -27.64 -14.93 7.30
C GLN A 11 -28.92 -14.16 7.63
N THR A 12 -29.74 -14.63 8.58
CA THR A 12 -31.02 -13.98 8.92
C THR A 12 -30.92 -12.90 10.01
N PHE A 13 -29.84 -12.86 10.80
CA PHE A 13 -29.69 -11.89 11.90
C PHE A 13 -29.02 -10.56 11.53
N ASN A 14 -28.52 -10.39 10.30
CA ASN A 14 -27.83 -9.17 9.87
C ASN A 14 -28.76 -8.11 9.23
N TRP A 15 -30.05 -8.10 9.60
CA TRP A 15 -31.05 -7.15 9.09
C TRP A 15 -31.98 -6.54 10.17
N VAL A 16 -31.66 -6.70 11.46
CA VAL A 16 -32.43 -6.08 12.56
C VAL A 16 -31.60 -4.96 13.22
N SER A 17 -31.26 -3.95 12.43
CA SER A 17 -30.68 -2.70 12.94
C SER A 17 -31.79 -1.73 13.36
N THR A 18 -32.09 -1.71 14.67
CA THR A 18 -32.49 -0.51 15.45
C THR A 18 -33.46 0.51 14.85
N GLN A 19 -34.48 0.08 14.08
CA GLN A 19 -35.73 0.82 13.92
C GLN A 19 -36.91 -0.17 14.02
N ASN A 20 -37.85 0.10 14.95
CA ASN A 20 -39.09 -0.65 15.30
C ASN A 20 -39.12 -1.48 16.61
N LEU A 21 -38.13 -1.40 17.51
CA LEU A 21 -38.20 -2.06 18.83
C LEU A 21 -39.48 -1.70 19.63
N HIS A 22 -39.92 -0.43 19.59
CA HIS A 22 -41.18 0.01 20.22
C HIS A 22 -42.46 -0.55 19.56
N LYS A 23 -42.43 -1.00 18.30
CA LYS A 23 -43.62 -1.52 17.60
C LYS A 23 -43.91 -2.99 17.88
N TYR A 24 -42.91 -3.77 18.31
CA TYR A 24 -43.02 -5.22 18.51
C TYR A 24 -42.75 -5.70 19.95
N GLY A 25 -42.38 -4.80 20.87
CA GLY A 25 -42.15 -5.15 22.28
C GLY A 25 -43.33 -5.89 22.94
N ALA A 26 -44.57 -5.49 22.64
CA ALA A 26 -45.79 -6.15 23.15
C ALA A 26 -46.01 -7.57 22.58
N VAL A 27 -45.43 -7.89 21.42
CA VAL A 27 -45.52 -9.22 20.80
C VAL A 27 -44.41 -10.13 21.34
N LEU A 28 -43.18 -9.63 21.42
CA LEU A 28 -42.02 -10.38 21.95
C LEU A 28 -42.19 -10.77 23.43
N ASN A 29 -42.70 -9.85 24.26
CA ASN A 29 -42.91 -10.10 25.70
C ASN A 29 -44.04 -11.12 25.97
N ARG A 30 -44.79 -11.56 24.95
CA ARG A 30 -45.84 -12.59 25.05
C ARG A 30 -45.34 -14.00 24.72
N PHE A 31 -44.19 -14.14 24.06
CA PHE A 31 -43.63 -15.44 23.64
C PHE A 31 -42.38 -15.87 24.41
N LEU A 32 -41.61 -14.93 24.99
CA LEU A 32 -40.41 -15.23 25.79
C LEU A 32 -40.28 -14.24 26.97
N PRO A 33 -40.87 -14.53 28.15
CA PRO A 33 -40.65 -13.71 29.35
C PRO A 33 -39.20 -13.87 29.84
N GLY A 34 -38.52 -12.74 30.10
CA GLY A 34 -37.16 -12.71 30.67
C GLY A 34 -36.12 -11.85 29.93
N ILE A 35 -36.38 -11.42 28.68
CA ILE A 35 -35.38 -10.67 27.89
C ILE A 35 -35.03 -9.29 28.48
N LEU A 36 -35.92 -8.68 29.27
CA LEU A 36 -35.70 -7.37 29.89
C LEU A 36 -34.68 -7.39 31.06
N GLU A 37 -34.37 -8.54 31.65
CA GLU A 37 -33.31 -8.66 32.65
C GLU A 37 -31.89 -8.61 32.03
N ASN A 38 -31.79 -8.74 30.71
CA ASN A 38 -30.52 -8.87 30.00
C ASN A 38 -29.93 -7.51 29.53
N GLU A 39 -30.60 -6.38 29.82
CA GLU A 39 -30.07 -5.05 29.48
C GLU A 39 -28.74 -4.76 30.20
N GLU A 40 -28.60 -5.12 31.47
CA GLU A 40 -27.36 -4.86 32.23
C GLU A 40 -26.20 -5.75 31.78
N ALA A 41 -26.44 -7.03 31.49
CA ALA A 41 -25.39 -7.91 30.98
C ALA A 41 -24.99 -7.53 29.54
N THR A 42 -25.94 -7.06 28.73
CA THR A 42 -25.63 -6.48 27.40
C THR A 42 -24.83 -5.18 27.53
N LYS A 43 -25.18 -4.29 28.48
CA LYS A 43 -24.42 -3.05 28.76
C LYS A 43 -23.01 -3.36 29.28
N ARG A 44 -22.83 -4.35 30.17
CA ARG A 44 -21.51 -4.81 30.64
C ARG A 44 -20.69 -5.39 29.50
N ALA A 45 -21.23 -6.30 28.69
CA ALA A 45 -20.52 -6.84 27.53
C ALA A 45 -20.09 -5.75 26.53
N LEU A 46 -20.93 -4.73 26.30
CA LEU A 46 -20.60 -3.57 25.47
C LEU A 46 -19.59 -2.61 26.13
N GLN A 47 -19.49 -2.58 27.47
CA GLN A 47 -18.46 -1.82 28.19
C GLN A 47 -17.12 -2.56 28.19
N ASP A 48 -17.13 -3.88 28.38
CA ASP A 48 -15.93 -4.73 28.38
C ASP A 48 -15.28 -4.73 26.98
N ASP A 49 -16.07 -4.93 25.92
CA ASP A 49 -15.61 -4.81 24.53
C ASP A 49 -15.03 -3.41 24.24
N LYS A 50 -15.70 -2.33 24.69
CA LYS A 50 -15.18 -0.96 24.55
C LYS A 50 -13.92 -0.70 25.38
N SER A 51 -13.72 -1.38 26.52
CA SER A 51 -12.50 -1.24 27.32
C SER A 51 -11.33 -1.95 26.67
N GLN A 52 -11.56 -3.17 26.17
CA GLN A 52 -10.53 -3.99 25.55
C GLN A 52 -9.97 -3.37 24.25
N ASN A 53 -10.84 -2.76 23.42
CA ASN A 53 -10.44 -2.03 22.22
C ASN A 53 -9.48 -0.85 22.51
N VAL A 54 -9.65 -0.14 23.64
CA VAL A 54 -8.77 0.98 24.02
C VAL A 54 -7.37 0.49 24.41
N GLU A 55 -7.28 -0.61 25.15
CA GLU A 55 -6.00 -1.16 25.62
C GLU A 55 -5.19 -1.81 24.49
N GLU A 56 -5.85 -2.36 23.45
CA GLU A 56 -5.18 -2.81 22.25
C GLU A 56 -4.57 -1.64 21.46
N VAL A 57 -5.31 -0.54 21.29
CA VAL A 57 -4.79 0.64 20.59
C VAL A 57 -3.64 1.30 21.37
N GLN A 58 -3.72 1.43 22.70
CA GLN A 58 -2.59 1.92 23.53
C GLN A 58 -1.31 1.12 23.31
N LYS A 59 -1.41 -0.22 23.24
CA LYS A 59 -0.26 -1.11 22.96
C LYS A 59 0.28 -0.95 21.54
N ILE A 60 -0.58 -0.70 20.55
CA ILE A 60 -0.18 -0.48 19.15
C ILE A 60 0.61 0.83 19.00
N ILE A 61 0.19 1.89 19.69
CA ILE A 61 0.82 3.22 19.59
C ILE A 61 1.99 3.43 20.57
N GLY A 62 2.14 2.56 21.58
CA GLY A 62 3.18 2.67 22.60
C GLY A 62 2.96 3.79 23.62
N TYR A 63 1.71 4.20 23.86
CA TYR A 63 1.36 5.32 24.75
C TYR A 63 0.15 4.97 25.62
N ASP A 64 0.31 5.16 26.93
CA ASP A 64 -0.77 4.97 27.91
C ASP A 64 -1.44 6.32 28.22
N PHE A 65 -2.72 6.45 27.83
CA PHE A 65 -3.51 7.64 28.05
C PHE A 65 -3.88 7.84 29.52
N ASN A 66 -3.74 9.08 29.99
CA ASN A 66 -4.29 9.53 31.26
C ASN A 66 -5.83 9.66 31.16
N ASP A 67 -6.31 10.30 30.09
CA ASP A 67 -7.71 10.36 29.71
C ASP A 67 -8.00 9.42 28.52
N ARG A 68 -8.49 8.22 28.85
CA ARG A 68 -8.91 7.21 27.86
C ARG A 68 -10.10 7.66 26.99
N ASP A 69 -10.85 8.70 27.37
CA ASP A 69 -11.94 9.21 26.52
C ASP A 69 -11.41 10.02 25.33
N LEU A 70 -10.21 10.63 25.40
CA LEU A 70 -9.55 11.23 24.24
C LEU A 70 -9.28 10.19 23.15
N LEU A 71 -8.80 8.99 23.52
CA LEU A 71 -8.56 7.90 22.57
C LEU A 71 -9.87 7.33 22.00
N ARG A 72 -10.93 7.23 22.82
CA ARG A 72 -12.28 6.84 22.32
C ARG A 72 -12.82 7.87 21.34
N GLN A 73 -12.63 9.17 21.61
CA GLN A 73 -13.04 10.26 20.73
C GLN A 73 -12.29 10.19 19.39
N ALA A 74 -10.97 9.96 19.41
CA ALA A 74 -10.13 9.86 18.21
C ALA A 74 -10.62 8.80 17.21
N PHE A 75 -11.21 7.70 17.72
CA PHE A 75 -11.75 6.61 16.91
C PHE A 75 -13.26 6.70 16.62
N THR A 76 -13.92 7.82 16.99
CA THR A 76 -15.37 8.00 16.82
C THR A 76 -15.71 8.91 15.64
N HIS A 77 -16.25 8.33 14.57
CA HIS A 77 -16.71 9.08 13.39
C HIS A 77 -18.08 9.75 13.65
N THR A 78 -18.30 10.93 13.06
CA THR A 78 -19.54 11.75 13.16
C THR A 78 -20.85 11.00 12.91
N SER A 79 -20.80 9.89 12.18
CA SER A 79 -21.96 9.07 11.88
C SER A 79 -22.15 7.88 12.84
N HIS A 80 -21.49 7.84 14.00
CA HIS A 80 -21.68 6.79 15.00
C HIS A 80 -22.98 7.04 15.80
N HIS A 81 -23.07 8.16 16.52
CA HIS A 81 -24.27 8.63 17.22
C HIS A 81 -24.38 10.16 17.13
N LYS A 82 -25.60 10.70 17.12
CA LYS A 82 -25.85 12.15 16.92
C LYS A 82 -25.26 13.04 18.01
N ASP A 83 -25.20 12.53 19.24
CA ASP A 83 -24.86 13.30 20.43
C ASP A 83 -23.46 12.95 20.97
N CYS A 84 -22.65 12.22 20.19
CA CYS A 84 -21.31 11.80 20.57
C CYS A 84 -20.26 12.77 20.00
N ILE A 85 -19.21 13.03 20.77
CA ILE A 85 -18.11 13.91 20.35
C ILE A 85 -17.29 13.17 19.29
N SER A 86 -17.17 13.77 18.11
CA SER A 86 -16.42 13.20 16.98
C SER A 86 -14.90 13.45 17.11
N TYR A 87 -14.13 12.69 16.33
CA TYR A 87 -12.70 12.89 16.19
C TYR A 87 -12.30 14.26 15.62
N GLU A 88 -13.19 15.00 14.96
CA GLU A 88 -12.87 16.16 14.09
C GLU A 88 -12.11 17.28 14.81
N ARG A 89 -12.37 17.49 16.11
CA ARG A 89 -11.62 18.47 16.91
C ARG A 89 -10.18 18.03 17.20
N LEU A 90 -9.95 16.72 17.32
CA LEU A 90 -8.63 16.13 17.52
C LEU A 90 -7.88 16.01 16.19
N GLU A 91 -8.57 15.68 15.08
CA GLU A 91 -8.06 15.76 13.71
C GLU A 91 -7.47 17.15 13.44
N TYR A 92 -8.24 18.21 13.69
CA TYR A 92 -7.82 19.60 13.47
C TYR A 92 -6.53 19.99 14.22
N VAL A 93 -6.39 19.52 15.48
CA VAL A 93 -5.16 19.72 16.26
C VAL A 93 -4.02 18.84 15.71
N GLY A 94 -4.33 17.58 15.42
CA GLY A 94 -3.39 16.57 14.94
C GLY A 94 -2.74 16.90 13.62
N ASP A 95 -3.50 17.36 12.61
CA ASP A 95 -2.97 17.84 11.32
C ASP A 95 -1.95 18.97 11.52
N SER A 96 -2.29 19.96 12.34
CA SER A 96 -1.42 21.10 12.63
C SER A 96 -0.12 20.68 13.34
N VAL A 97 -0.23 19.82 14.37
CA VAL A 97 0.90 19.31 15.14
C VAL A 97 1.78 18.40 14.29
N LEU A 98 1.19 17.50 13.50
CA LEU A 98 1.91 16.60 12.60
C LEU A 98 2.66 17.36 11.50
N ASN A 99 2.01 18.34 10.85
CA ASN A 99 2.68 19.21 9.87
C ASN A 99 3.88 19.93 10.48
N PHE A 100 3.74 20.44 11.70
CA PHE A 100 4.84 21.08 12.43
C PHE A 100 5.99 20.11 12.72
N MET A 101 5.71 18.93 13.30
CA MET A 101 6.74 17.94 13.63
C MET A 101 7.49 17.46 12.39
N ILE A 102 6.78 17.06 11.32
CA ILE A 102 7.42 16.65 10.06
C ILE A 102 8.26 17.80 9.46
N THR A 103 7.82 19.05 9.59
CA THR A 103 8.63 20.22 9.16
C THR A 103 9.91 20.38 9.99
N LYS A 104 9.81 20.30 11.33
CA LYS A 104 10.95 20.35 12.27
C LYS A 104 11.98 19.27 11.91
N GLU A 105 11.53 18.04 11.74
CA GLU A 105 12.40 16.90 11.48
C GLU A 105 13.06 16.94 10.11
N HIS A 106 12.33 17.36 9.06
CA HIS A 106 12.94 17.60 7.74
C HIS A 106 13.98 18.72 7.76
N PHE A 107 13.77 19.78 8.53
CA PHE A 107 14.73 20.89 8.67
C PHE A 107 16.06 20.41 9.28
N PHE A 108 16.01 19.62 10.36
CA PHE A 108 17.23 19.11 10.99
C PHE A 108 17.88 17.95 10.23
N LYS A 109 17.08 17.05 9.65
CA LYS A 109 17.59 15.85 8.95
C LYS A 109 18.18 16.17 7.56
N TYR A 110 17.67 17.20 6.88
CA TYR A 110 18.06 17.54 5.51
C TYR A 110 18.51 19.00 5.36
N PRO A 111 19.57 19.46 6.08
CA PRO A 111 19.96 20.87 6.12
C PRO A 111 20.42 21.46 4.76
N ASN A 112 20.81 20.59 3.81
CA ASN A 112 21.23 20.97 2.46
C ASN A 112 20.11 20.86 1.41
N LEU A 113 18.90 20.41 1.79
CA LEU A 113 17.79 20.22 0.85
C LEU A 113 17.10 21.58 0.61
N PRO A 114 16.94 22.03 -0.65
CA PRO A 114 16.36 23.35 -0.92
C PRO A 114 14.88 23.41 -0.50
N PRO A 115 14.36 24.60 -0.09
CA PRO A 115 12.96 24.77 0.32
C PRO A 115 11.91 24.23 -0.67
N GLY A 116 12.21 24.31 -1.98
CA GLY A 116 11.34 23.79 -3.04
C GLY A 116 11.19 22.26 -3.07
N LEU A 117 12.06 21.51 -2.39
CA LEU A 117 11.95 20.05 -2.21
C LEU A 117 11.45 19.67 -0.81
N LEU A 118 11.71 20.50 0.21
CA LEU A 118 11.19 20.30 1.57
C LEU A 118 9.65 20.32 1.63
N SER A 119 8.99 21.21 0.87
CA SER A 119 7.51 21.27 0.86
C SER A 119 6.85 20.03 0.24
N PRO A 120 7.27 19.54 -0.96
CA PRO A 120 6.83 18.24 -1.47
C PRO A 120 7.14 17.06 -0.55
N LEU A 121 8.31 17.03 0.09
CA LEU A 121 8.71 15.98 1.02
C LEU A 121 7.83 15.94 2.27
N ARG A 122 7.48 17.12 2.82
CA ARG A 122 6.48 17.22 3.90
C ARG A 122 5.14 16.69 3.42
N ALA A 123 4.64 17.18 2.28
CA ALA A 123 3.34 16.79 1.75
C ALA A 123 3.22 15.26 1.58
N ALA A 124 4.22 14.59 1.01
CA ALA A 124 4.22 13.14 0.85
C ALA A 124 4.19 12.35 2.20
N ASN A 125 4.65 12.96 3.30
CA ASN A 125 4.65 12.34 4.62
C ASN A 125 3.37 12.60 5.45
N VAL A 126 2.53 13.54 5.04
CA VAL A 126 1.28 13.92 5.74
C VAL A 126 0.05 13.88 4.84
N ASP A 127 0.14 13.35 3.62
CA ASP A 127 -1.03 13.25 2.75
C ASP A 127 -1.99 12.12 3.16
N THR A 128 -3.23 12.23 2.68
CA THR A 128 -4.32 11.31 3.02
C THR A 128 -4.01 9.84 2.69
N GLU A 129 -3.23 9.54 1.65
CA GLU A 129 -2.91 8.16 1.31
C GLU A 129 -1.81 7.61 2.21
N LYS A 130 -0.76 8.38 2.50
CA LYS A 130 0.27 8.04 3.48
C LYS A 130 -0.33 7.72 4.85
N LEU A 131 -1.23 8.57 5.35
CA LEU A 131 -1.88 8.40 6.65
C LEU A 131 -2.90 7.25 6.63
N ALA A 132 -3.69 7.10 5.56
CA ALA A 132 -4.59 5.96 5.42
C ALA A 132 -3.85 4.60 5.38
N ARG A 133 -2.65 4.55 4.79
CA ARG A 133 -1.78 3.36 4.82
C ARG A 133 -1.27 3.06 6.23
N ALA A 134 -0.89 4.07 7.01
CA ALA A 134 -0.54 3.91 8.42
C ALA A 134 -1.70 3.32 9.24
N ALA A 135 -2.92 3.84 9.07
CA ALA A 135 -4.12 3.31 9.70
C ALA A 135 -4.44 1.85 9.33
N VAL A 136 -4.16 1.44 8.08
CA VAL A 136 -4.33 0.04 7.67
C VAL A 136 -3.24 -0.85 8.28
N LYS A 137 -1.96 -0.44 8.22
CA LYS A 137 -0.81 -1.13 8.82
C LYS A 137 -1.06 -1.45 10.30
N HIS A 138 -1.55 -0.45 11.05
CA HIS A 138 -1.83 -0.54 12.49
C HIS A 138 -3.25 -1.05 12.82
N SER A 139 -4.00 -1.57 11.84
CA SER A 139 -5.37 -2.10 12.03
C SER A 139 -6.41 -1.12 12.60
N PHE A 140 -6.14 0.20 12.60
CA PHE A 140 -7.03 1.24 13.15
C PHE A 140 -8.45 1.21 12.59
N HIS A 141 -8.60 0.79 11.34
CA HIS A 141 -9.88 0.59 10.68
C HIS A 141 -10.81 -0.43 11.37
N LYS A 142 -10.31 -1.29 12.26
CA LYS A 142 -11.10 -2.23 13.07
C LYS A 142 -11.73 -1.57 14.31
N TYR A 143 -11.04 -0.58 14.88
CA TYR A 143 -11.44 0.13 16.09
C TYR A 143 -12.30 1.38 15.79
N LEU A 144 -12.33 1.83 14.53
CA LEU A 144 -13.11 2.97 14.06
C LEU A 144 -14.62 2.75 14.20
N GLN A 145 -15.26 3.53 15.07
CA GLN A 145 -16.70 3.46 15.34
C GLN A 145 -17.46 4.32 14.33
N HIS A 146 -18.27 3.70 13.46
CA HIS A 146 -19.06 4.43 12.46
C HIS A 146 -20.36 3.70 12.05
N GLY A 147 -21.45 4.44 11.84
CA GLY A 147 -22.75 3.90 11.40
C GLY A 147 -23.00 3.85 9.88
N LYS A 148 -22.03 4.17 9.02
CA LYS A 148 -22.17 4.25 7.54
C LYS A 148 -21.62 3.01 6.80
N PRO A 149 -22.43 2.10 6.23
CA PRO A 149 -21.94 0.92 5.51
C PRO A 149 -21.12 1.23 4.24
N ILE A 150 -21.37 2.37 3.59
CA ILE A 150 -20.59 2.83 2.44
C ILE A 150 -19.12 3.09 2.82
N LEU A 151 -18.85 3.45 4.08
CA LEU A 151 -17.50 3.70 4.58
C LEU A 151 -16.73 2.38 4.70
N THR A 152 -17.34 1.33 5.25
CA THR A 152 -16.78 -0.04 5.29
C THR A 152 -16.40 -0.51 3.89
N ARG A 153 -17.26 -0.30 2.89
CA ARG A 153 -16.99 -0.67 1.49
C ARG A 153 -15.80 0.09 0.90
N ARG A 154 -15.66 1.39 1.18
CA ARG A 154 -14.51 2.19 0.71
C ARG A 154 -13.21 1.77 1.40
N ILE A 155 -13.25 1.53 2.71
CA ILE A 155 -12.11 1.01 3.48
C ILE A 155 -11.67 -0.34 2.92
N GLN A 156 -12.58 -1.29 2.71
CA GLN A 156 -12.24 -2.60 2.15
C GLN A 156 -11.73 -2.50 0.71
N SER A 157 -12.32 -1.64 -0.12
CA SER A 157 -11.84 -1.41 -1.49
C SER A 157 -10.43 -0.81 -1.53
N PHE A 158 -10.07 0.01 -0.54
CA PHE A 158 -8.72 0.55 -0.39
C PHE A 158 -7.75 -0.54 0.07
N ILE A 159 -8.08 -1.30 1.12
CA ILE A 159 -7.25 -2.42 1.61
C ILE A 159 -6.96 -3.43 0.48
N ASN A 160 -7.97 -3.75 -0.34
CA ASN A 160 -7.85 -4.70 -1.43
C ASN A 160 -6.92 -4.23 -2.56
N VAL A 161 -6.69 -2.91 -2.74
CA VAL A 161 -5.82 -2.37 -3.80
C VAL A 161 -4.39 -2.12 -3.33
N LEU A 162 -4.11 -2.13 -2.02
CA LEU A 162 -2.75 -1.96 -1.49
C LEU A 162 -1.72 -2.98 -2.03
N PRO A 163 -2.05 -4.26 -2.31
CA PRO A 163 -1.10 -5.18 -2.94
C PRO A 163 -0.67 -4.80 -4.37
N GLU A 164 -1.50 -4.06 -5.11
CA GLU A 164 -1.15 -3.53 -6.44
C GLU A 164 -0.23 -2.30 -6.34
N TYR A 165 -0.27 -1.58 -5.21
CA TYR A 165 0.50 -0.37 -4.93
C TYR A 165 1.21 -0.54 -3.57
N PRO A 166 2.27 -1.37 -3.48
CA PRO A 166 2.95 -1.65 -2.21
C PRO A 166 3.59 -0.40 -1.59
N LEU A 167 4.05 0.53 -2.44
CA LEU A 167 4.49 1.87 -2.07
C LEU A 167 3.37 2.89 -2.31
N HIS A 168 3.63 4.14 -1.95
CA HIS A 168 2.72 5.25 -2.18
C HIS A 168 2.30 5.35 -3.67
N SER A 169 1.02 5.60 -3.96
CA SER A 169 0.49 5.59 -5.32
C SER A 169 0.58 6.93 -6.04
N HIS A 170 0.91 8.00 -5.31
CA HIS A 170 1.00 9.38 -5.81
C HIS A 170 -0.29 9.85 -6.50
N GLY A 171 -1.44 9.45 -5.96
CA GLY A 171 -2.78 9.85 -6.41
C GLY A 171 -3.43 8.92 -7.44
N LEU A 172 -3.01 7.66 -7.52
CA LEU A 172 -3.61 6.63 -8.39
C LEU A 172 -4.73 5.82 -7.72
N ILE A 173 -4.81 5.81 -6.39
CA ILE A 173 -5.86 5.12 -5.60
C ILE A 173 -6.68 6.10 -4.76
N ASP A 174 -7.93 5.73 -4.44
CA ASP A 174 -8.80 6.54 -3.57
C ASP A 174 -8.60 6.17 -2.11
N ALA A 175 -7.72 6.89 -1.42
CA ALA A 175 -7.60 6.80 0.03
C ALA A 175 -8.88 7.33 0.72
N PRO A 176 -9.53 6.55 1.60
CA PRO A 176 -10.65 7.02 2.41
C PRO A 176 -10.16 8.03 3.45
N LYS A 177 -10.61 9.30 3.34
CA LYS A 177 -10.18 10.40 4.24
C LYS A 177 -10.23 10.02 5.73
N VAL A 178 -11.32 9.37 6.17
CA VAL A 178 -11.49 8.88 7.57
C VAL A 178 -10.29 8.11 8.13
N LEU A 179 -9.53 7.38 7.31
CA LEU A 179 -8.36 6.64 7.78
C LEU A 179 -7.17 7.55 8.09
N ALA A 180 -7.03 8.66 7.35
CA ALA A 180 -6.10 9.73 7.68
C ALA A 180 -6.57 10.47 8.93
N ASP A 181 -7.85 10.85 8.98
CA ASP A 181 -8.44 11.60 10.10
C ASP A 181 -8.26 10.88 11.44
N VAL A 182 -8.33 9.55 11.46
CA VAL A 182 -8.12 8.73 12.67
C VAL A 182 -6.65 8.71 13.11
N VAL A 183 -5.69 8.81 12.19
CA VAL A 183 -4.27 8.93 12.54
C VAL A 183 -3.97 10.34 13.06
N GLU A 184 -4.50 11.37 12.39
CA GLU A 184 -4.42 12.77 12.83
C GLU A 184 -5.06 12.94 14.20
N SER A 185 -6.29 12.44 14.41
CA SER A 185 -6.98 12.53 15.69
C SER A 185 -6.30 11.74 16.81
N THR A 186 -5.63 10.62 16.51
CA THR A 186 -4.83 9.88 17.49
C THR A 186 -3.60 10.70 17.91
N ILE A 187 -2.91 11.33 16.95
CA ILE A 187 -1.78 12.23 17.22
C ILE A 187 -2.24 13.46 18.02
N GLY A 188 -3.39 14.05 17.66
CA GLY A 188 -4.02 15.15 18.39
C GLY A 188 -4.42 14.75 19.82
N ALA A 189 -4.95 13.53 20.01
CA ALA A 189 -5.28 12.99 21.33
C ALA A 189 -4.04 12.87 22.23
N VAL A 190 -2.95 12.28 21.71
CA VAL A 190 -1.67 12.17 22.44
C VAL A 190 -1.10 13.55 22.77
N PHE A 191 -1.16 14.50 21.83
CA PHE A 191 -0.67 15.87 22.07
C PHE A 191 -1.44 16.58 23.19
N ILE A 192 -2.76 16.39 23.28
CA ILE A 192 -3.59 16.96 24.35
C ILE A 192 -3.34 16.23 25.68
N ASP A 193 -3.34 14.90 25.69
CA ASP A 193 -3.15 14.10 26.91
C ASP A 193 -1.76 14.29 27.55
N SER A 194 -0.72 14.40 26.71
CA SER A 194 0.67 14.67 27.14
C SER A 194 0.95 16.14 27.49
N ASN A 195 -0.09 16.96 27.66
CA ASN A 195 0.01 18.40 27.96
C ASN A 195 0.92 19.16 26.97
N SER A 196 0.68 18.95 25.67
CA SER A 196 1.42 19.55 24.55
C SER A 196 2.89 19.12 24.42
N SER A 197 3.26 17.93 24.90
CA SER A 197 4.61 17.37 24.74
C SER A 197 4.91 17.01 23.29
N ILE A 198 5.76 17.82 22.62
CA ILE A 198 6.18 17.58 21.24
C ILE A 198 6.94 16.26 21.12
N ASP A 199 7.85 15.96 22.05
CA ASP A 199 8.74 14.81 21.94
C ASP A 199 7.98 13.48 22.15
N THR A 200 7.08 13.43 23.14
CA THR A 200 6.17 12.28 23.37
C THR A 200 5.21 12.07 22.19
N THR A 201 4.68 13.16 21.62
CA THR A 201 3.82 13.07 20.43
C THR A 201 4.61 12.59 19.21
N TRP A 202 5.88 12.96 19.10
CA TRP A 202 6.76 12.54 18.01
C TRP A 202 7.18 11.06 18.09
N GLU A 203 7.40 10.53 19.30
CA GLU A 203 7.63 9.09 19.52
C GLU A 203 6.46 8.26 18.96
N VAL A 204 5.22 8.63 19.31
CA VAL A 204 4.01 7.99 18.78
C VAL A 204 3.85 8.20 17.28
N ALA A 205 4.03 9.43 16.78
CA ALA A 205 3.93 9.72 15.36
C ALA A 205 4.94 8.91 14.53
N THR A 206 6.14 8.67 15.04
CA THR A 206 7.15 7.82 14.39
C THR A 206 6.68 6.38 14.29
N ILE A 207 6.17 5.78 15.37
CA ILE A 207 5.60 4.41 15.38
C ILE A 207 4.48 4.28 14.33
N LEU A 208 3.61 5.29 14.25
CA LEU A 208 2.50 5.33 13.30
C LEU A 208 2.97 5.44 11.85
N LEU A 209 3.91 6.34 11.56
CA LEU A 209 4.25 6.77 10.21
C LEU A 209 5.42 6.00 9.56
N GLU A 210 6.18 5.21 10.30
CA GLU A 210 7.28 4.43 9.72
C GLU A 210 6.81 3.44 8.62
N PRO A 211 7.50 3.34 7.46
CA PRO A 211 8.69 4.10 7.07
C PRO A 211 8.35 5.52 6.61
N ILE A 212 9.03 6.53 7.16
CA ILE A 212 8.96 7.92 6.68
C ILE A 212 9.57 8.01 5.27
N ILE A 213 8.87 8.70 4.35
CA ILE A 213 9.32 8.89 2.96
C ILE A 213 10.51 9.85 2.97
N THR A 214 11.65 9.41 2.40
CA THR A 214 12.88 10.19 2.28
C THR A 214 12.96 10.93 0.94
N PRO A 215 13.87 11.91 0.76
CA PRO A 215 14.05 12.62 -0.52
C PRO A 215 14.29 11.67 -1.71
N GLU A 216 14.98 10.55 -1.48
CA GLU A 216 15.32 9.55 -2.49
C GLU A 216 14.10 8.70 -2.91
N MET A 217 13.11 8.58 -2.04
CA MET A 217 11.83 7.88 -2.30
C MET A 217 10.76 8.79 -2.90
N LEU A 218 11.02 10.09 -3.03
CA LEU A 218 10.02 11.08 -3.42
C LEU A 218 9.75 11.06 -4.93
N GLU A 219 8.76 10.26 -5.36
CA GLU A 219 8.29 10.31 -6.74
C GLU A 219 7.43 11.54 -7.05
N THR A 220 7.51 11.98 -8.30
CA THR A 220 6.70 13.06 -8.86
C THR A 220 5.34 12.54 -9.34
N ASN A 221 4.26 13.28 -9.06
CA ASN A 221 2.89 12.96 -9.50
C ASN A 221 2.85 12.63 -11.02
N PRO A 222 2.07 11.61 -11.45
CA PRO A 222 2.07 11.12 -12.84
C PRO A 222 1.79 12.18 -13.91
N VAL A 223 0.95 13.17 -13.63
CA VAL A 223 0.64 14.26 -14.56
C VAL A 223 1.88 15.12 -14.81
N LYS A 224 2.54 15.56 -13.73
CA LYS A 224 3.78 16.35 -13.83
C LYS A 224 4.90 15.53 -14.49
N LYS A 225 5.06 14.26 -14.10
CA LYS A 225 6.04 13.31 -14.65
C LYS A 225 5.88 13.14 -16.17
N LEU A 226 4.63 13.06 -16.66
CA LEU A 226 4.32 13.06 -18.09
C LEU A 226 4.71 14.38 -18.78
N TYR A 227 4.27 15.53 -18.26
CA TYR A 227 4.54 16.83 -18.88
C TYR A 227 6.04 17.13 -18.99
N GLU A 228 6.81 16.89 -17.93
CA GLU A 228 8.26 17.08 -17.92
C GLU A 228 8.96 16.16 -18.93
N THR A 229 8.54 14.89 -19.01
CA THR A 229 9.08 13.91 -19.97
C THR A 229 8.78 14.30 -21.41
N CYS A 230 7.54 14.68 -21.71
CA CYS A 230 7.15 15.12 -23.05
C CYS A 230 7.84 16.43 -23.44
N GLN A 231 7.95 17.41 -22.52
CA GLN A 231 8.65 18.67 -22.75
C GLN A 231 10.14 18.42 -23.09
N LYS A 232 10.81 17.55 -22.34
CA LYS A 232 12.21 17.16 -22.59
C LYS A 232 12.43 16.59 -23.99
N HIS A 233 11.46 15.83 -24.51
CA HIS A 233 11.50 15.20 -25.84
C HIS A 233 10.75 16.00 -26.92
N LYS A 234 10.30 17.23 -26.63
CA LYS A 234 9.54 18.12 -27.52
C LYS A 234 8.20 17.56 -28.04
N LEU A 235 7.62 16.59 -27.33
CA LEU A 235 6.33 15.96 -27.64
C LEU A 235 5.17 16.85 -27.13
N LYS A 236 4.08 16.96 -27.91
CA LYS A 236 2.92 17.79 -27.55
C LYS A 236 1.85 16.97 -26.82
N VAL A 237 1.64 17.28 -25.54
CA VAL A 237 0.56 16.70 -24.72
C VAL A 237 -0.76 17.45 -24.93
N ARG A 238 -1.87 16.71 -25.03
CA ARG A 238 -3.24 17.22 -24.98
C ARG A 238 -4.09 16.30 -24.11
N VAL A 239 -4.68 16.87 -23.05
CA VAL A 239 -5.62 16.16 -22.17
C VAL A 239 -7.05 16.47 -22.61
N VAL A 240 -7.90 15.45 -22.67
CA VAL A 240 -9.34 15.54 -22.95
C VAL A 240 -10.10 15.07 -21.71
N ASP A 241 -10.98 15.92 -21.21
CA ASP A 241 -11.83 15.66 -20.05
C ASP A 241 -13.17 15.06 -20.50
N MET A 242 -13.36 13.77 -20.24
CA MET A 242 -14.58 13.02 -20.55
C MET A 242 -15.39 12.72 -19.28
N TRP A 243 -15.07 13.39 -18.15
CA TRP A 243 -15.61 13.05 -16.83
C TRP A 243 -17.14 13.05 -16.79
N SER A 244 -17.77 14.04 -17.44
CA SER A 244 -19.23 14.18 -17.51
C SER A 244 -19.93 13.11 -18.35
N HIS A 245 -19.18 12.33 -19.14
CA HIS A 245 -19.72 11.27 -20.00
C HIS A 245 -19.52 9.88 -19.39
N ASP A 246 -18.30 9.53 -19.01
CA ASP A 246 -17.93 8.19 -18.53
C ASP A 246 -17.01 8.18 -17.30
N GLY A 247 -16.76 9.34 -16.67
CA GLY A 247 -15.83 9.44 -15.53
C GLY A 247 -14.36 9.27 -15.93
N SER A 248 -14.00 9.48 -17.20
CA SER A 248 -12.64 9.27 -17.69
C SER A 248 -11.91 10.54 -18.13
N PHE A 249 -10.59 10.39 -18.26
CA PHE A 249 -9.70 11.29 -18.97
C PHE A 249 -8.97 10.53 -20.06
N GLU A 250 -8.76 11.20 -21.19
CA GLU A 250 -7.98 10.69 -22.31
C GLU A 250 -6.79 11.62 -22.56
N VAL A 251 -5.60 11.03 -22.64
CA VAL A 251 -4.35 11.75 -22.80
C VAL A 251 -3.77 11.40 -24.17
N PHE A 252 -3.58 12.44 -24.98
CA PHE A 252 -3.02 12.37 -26.31
C PHE A 252 -1.60 12.95 -26.29
N VAL A 253 -0.68 12.30 -27.00
CA VAL A 253 0.68 12.79 -27.22
C VAL A 253 0.93 12.70 -28.73
N ASP A 254 1.29 13.84 -29.34
CA ASP A 254 1.41 14.01 -30.79
C ASP A 254 0.21 13.45 -31.58
N ASN A 255 -0.98 13.86 -31.14
CA ASN A 255 -2.30 13.49 -31.66
C ASN A 255 -2.68 12.00 -31.56
N GLN A 256 -1.83 11.11 -31.03
CA GLN A 256 -2.20 9.73 -30.73
C GLN A 256 -2.65 9.59 -29.26
N MET A 257 -3.73 8.86 -29.01
CA MET A 257 -4.16 8.56 -27.63
C MET A 257 -3.17 7.58 -27.01
N ARG A 258 -2.56 7.96 -25.88
CA ARG A 258 -1.55 7.16 -25.14
C ARG A 258 -2.03 6.66 -23.79
N GLY A 259 -3.12 7.21 -23.26
CA GLY A 259 -3.66 6.77 -21.98
C GLY A 259 -5.11 7.15 -21.77
N LYS A 260 -5.90 6.19 -21.28
CA LYS A 260 -7.26 6.42 -20.77
C LYS A 260 -7.38 5.97 -19.33
N GLY A 261 -7.70 6.89 -18.42
CA GLY A 261 -7.86 6.66 -16.99
C GLY A 261 -9.28 6.96 -16.55
N MET A 262 -9.82 6.13 -15.65
CA MET A 262 -11.21 6.23 -15.19
C MET A 262 -11.30 6.10 -13.67
N CYS A 263 -12.22 6.86 -13.09
CA CYS A 263 -12.65 6.80 -11.70
C CYS A 263 -14.07 7.37 -11.64
N HIS A 264 -14.91 6.95 -10.70
CA HIS A 264 -16.23 7.57 -10.50
C HIS A 264 -16.33 8.36 -9.17
N VAL A 265 -15.25 8.36 -8.39
CA VAL A 265 -15.23 8.96 -7.04
C VAL A 265 -14.49 10.30 -7.00
N LYS A 266 -13.33 10.39 -7.66
CA LYS A 266 -12.49 11.61 -7.71
C LYS A 266 -11.96 11.87 -9.12
N LYS A 267 -12.22 13.08 -9.62
CA LYS A 267 -11.82 13.55 -10.96
C LYS A 267 -10.31 13.50 -11.19
N GLU A 268 -9.55 13.92 -10.18
CA GLU A 268 -8.09 13.92 -10.18
C GLU A 268 -7.49 12.51 -10.35
N ILE A 269 -8.08 11.47 -9.73
CA ILE A 269 -7.59 10.09 -9.84
C ILE A 269 -7.73 9.56 -11.27
N ALA A 270 -8.82 9.90 -11.97
CA ALA A 270 -8.98 9.54 -13.38
C ALA A 270 -7.90 10.20 -14.26
N LEU A 271 -7.60 11.48 -14.02
CA LEU A 271 -6.52 12.22 -14.68
C LEU A 271 -5.14 11.61 -14.38
N ASN A 272 -4.81 11.36 -13.10
CA ASN A 272 -3.55 10.75 -12.68
C ASN A 272 -3.37 9.37 -13.33
N ARG A 273 -4.42 8.53 -13.40
CA ARG A 273 -4.40 7.23 -14.08
C ARG A 273 -4.21 7.35 -15.60
N ALA A 274 -4.84 8.34 -16.23
CA ALA A 274 -4.71 8.57 -17.67
C ALA A 274 -3.28 9.03 -18.00
N ALA A 275 -2.74 9.95 -17.21
CA ALA A 275 -1.37 10.44 -17.34
C ALA A 275 -0.34 9.36 -17.02
N ASN A 276 -0.54 8.50 -16.02
CA ASN A 276 0.38 7.40 -15.71
C ASN A 276 0.45 6.36 -16.83
N LYS A 277 -0.69 6.01 -17.43
CA LYS A 277 -0.73 5.14 -18.62
C LYS A 277 -0.03 5.79 -19.81
N ALA A 278 -0.33 7.06 -20.09
CA ALA A 278 0.32 7.80 -21.16
C ALA A 278 1.82 7.97 -20.94
N TYR A 279 2.27 8.17 -19.69
CA TYR A 279 3.67 8.21 -19.32
C TYR A 279 4.33 6.86 -19.57
N ASN A 280 3.72 5.75 -19.16
CA ASN A 280 4.26 4.41 -19.41
C ASN A 280 4.27 4.05 -20.91
N GLU A 281 3.29 4.49 -21.70
CA GLU A 281 3.35 4.34 -23.17
C GLU A 281 4.41 5.23 -23.82
N VAL A 282 4.54 6.49 -23.39
CA VAL A 282 5.56 7.42 -23.90
C VAL A 282 6.95 6.95 -23.52
N ILE A 283 7.18 6.50 -22.28
CA ILE A 283 8.42 5.85 -21.86
C ILE A 283 8.61 4.53 -22.60
N GLY A 284 7.56 3.75 -22.87
CA GLY A 284 7.65 2.55 -23.70
C GLY A 284 8.15 2.89 -25.11
N MET A 285 7.52 3.85 -25.80
CA MET A 285 7.91 4.36 -27.10
C MET A 285 9.34 4.91 -27.09
N LEU A 286 9.65 5.80 -26.14
CA LEU A 286 10.99 6.36 -25.98
C LEU A 286 12.02 5.32 -25.57
N SER A 287 11.68 4.26 -24.84
CA SER A 287 12.61 3.17 -24.50
C SER A 287 12.85 2.21 -25.66
N VAL A 288 11.89 2.10 -26.58
CA VAL A 288 12.09 1.45 -27.89
C VAL A 288 13.04 2.28 -28.77
N ASP A 289 13.10 3.62 -28.61
CA ASP A 289 14.09 4.48 -29.28
C ASP A 289 15.44 4.64 -28.53
N ILE A 290 15.44 4.66 -27.19
CA ILE A 290 16.60 4.86 -26.30
C ILE A 290 17.38 3.55 -26.08
N SER A 291 16.79 2.44 -26.49
CA SER A 291 17.48 1.16 -26.62
C SER A 291 18.63 1.27 -27.65
N GLN A 292 19.85 1.52 -27.18
CA GLN A 292 21.10 1.56 -27.97
C GLN A 292 22.26 0.73 -27.31
N ASP A 293 22.00 -0.39 -26.60
CA ASP A 293 22.98 -1.21 -25.76
C ASP A 293 22.76 -2.79 -25.58
N PRO A 294 23.31 -3.75 -26.40
CA PRO A 294 23.27 -5.21 -26.08
C PRO A 294 24.55 -6.07 -26.33
N ILE A 295 25.59 -5.61 -27.05
CA ILE A 295 26.66 -5.05 -26.21
C ILE A 295 26.39 -3.56 -26.27
N THR A 296 26.54 -3.01 -27.50
CA THR A 296 25.88 -1.84 -28.14
C THR A 296 25.57 -2.19 -29.62
N GLY A 297 24.54 -1.69 -30.34
CA GLY A 297 23.25 -1.09 -29.92
C GLY A 297 22.00 -1.99 -30.17
N ILE A 298 20.85 -1.64 -29.54
CA ILE A 298 19.59 -2.44 -29.53
C ILE A 298 18.78 -2.13 -30.81
N CYS A 299 17.57 -2.69 -30.93
CA CYS A 299 16.65 -2.65 -32.07
C CYS A 299 17.10 -3.47 -33.29
N GLN A 300 17.07 -4.80 -33.11
CA GLN A 300 17.23 -5.79 -34.16
C GLN A 300 16.26 -6.96 -33.98
N SER A 301 16.01 -7.73 -35.05
CA SER A 301 15.21 -8.95 -34.94
C SER A 301 15.84 -9.96 -33.98
N TYR A 302 15.01 -10.82 -33.37
CA TYR A 302 15.46 -11.93 -32.53
C TYR A 302 16.57 -12.74 -33.21
N ASP A 303 16.50 -12.89 -34.54
CA ASP A 303 17.48 -13.61 -35.31
C ASP A 303 18.90 -12.99 -35.22
N GLN A 304 19.00 -11.67 -35.40
CA GLN A 304 20.25 -10.92 -35.46
C GLN A 304 20.90 -10.68 -34.08
N PHE A 305 20.08 -10.55 -33.01
CA PHE A 305 20.60 -10.54 -31.63
C PHE A 305 21.49 -11.77 -31.37
N TRP A 306 21.00 -12.96 -31.70
CA TRP A 306 21.71 -14.20 -31.41
C TRP A 306 22.93 -14.45 -32.29
N VAL A 307 22.99 -13.89 -33.51
CA VAL A 307 24.19 -13.94 -34.37
C VAL A 307 25.34 -13.16 -33.72
N ARG A 308 25.05 -12.02 -33.07
CA ARG A 308 26.06 -11.23 -32.33
C ARG A 308 26.49 -11.90 -31.02
N ILE A 309 25.57 -12.55 -30.31
CA ILE A 309 25.91 -13.36 -29.13
C ILE A 309 26.82 -14.54 -29.53
N GLU A 310 26.57 -15.17 -30.68
CA GLU A 310 27.46 -16.17 -31.28
C GLU A 310 28.85 -15.60 -31.61
N GLN A 311 28.93 -14.46 -32.30
CA GLN A 311 30.21 -13.82 -32.61
C GLN A 311 30.98 -13.41 -31.35
N SER A 312 30.33 -12.72 -30.42
CA SER A 312 30.95 -12.25 -29.17
C SER A 312 31.47 -13.41 -28.31
N TYR A 313 30.66 -14.46 -28.11
CA TYR A 313 31.10 -15.68 -27.42
C TYR A 313 32.31 -16.32 -28.12
N ASN A 314 32.27 -16.50 -29.44
CA ASN A 314 33.37 -17.18 -30.14
C ASN A 314 34.64 -16.32 -30.29
N ASN A 315 34.55 -15.00 -30.14
CA ASN A 315 35.69 -14.08 -30.13
C ASN A 315 36.33 -13.93 -28.74
N LEU A 316 35.54 -14.02 -27.67
CA LEU A 316 35.98 -13.83 -26.28
C LEU A 316 36.20 -15.14 -25.51
N LYS A 317 35.88 -16.29 -26.10
CA LYS A 317 36.11 -17.60 -25.49
C LYS A 317 37.61 -17.89 -25.33
N GLU A 318 37.95 -18.62 -24.27
CA GLU A 318 39.29 -19.18 -24.09
C GLU A 318 39.62 -20.22 -25.18
N GLU A 319 40.90 -20.54 -25.36
CA GLU A 319 41.35 -21.59 -26.30
C GLU A 319 40.75 -22.97 -25.96
N SER A 320 40.58 -23.26 -24.67
CA SER A 320 39.98 -24.48 -24.13
C SER A 320 38.47 -24.61 -24.42
N TRP A 321 37.80 -23.51 -24.76
CA TRP A 321 36.35 -23.49 -24.98
C TRP A 321 36.00 -23.83 -26.43
N ILE A 322 35.01 -24.71 -26.62
CA ILE A 322 34.51 -25.09 -27.95
C ILE A 322 33.73 -23.95 -28.63
N TYR A 323 33.79 -23.90 -29.96
CA TYR A 323 32.90 -23.07 -30.78
C TYR A 323 31.44 -23.39 -30.48
N ARG A 324 30.58 -22.37 -30.43
CA ARG A 324 29.13 -22.55 -30.29
C ARG A 324 28.36 -21.71 -31.29
N ASN A 325 27.43 -22.36 -31.99
CA ASN A 325 26.45 -21.64 -32.79
C ASN A 325 25.32 -21.07 -31.94
N LYS A 326 24.61 -20.09 -32.50
CA LYS A 326 23.44 -19.41 -31.94
C LYS A 326 22.41 -20.35 -31.31
N LYS A 327 22.06 -21.47 -31.97
CA LYS A 327 21.08 -22.43 -31.43
C LYS A 327 21.61 -23.15 -30.19
N SER A 328 22.91 -23.46 -30.15
CA SER A 328 23.57 -24.01 -28.95
C SER A 328 23.57 -23.01 -27.79
N LEU A 329 23.82 -21.73 -28.07
CA LEU A 329 23.84 -20.66 -27.06
C LEU A 329 22.44 -20.36 -26.51
N GLN A 330 21.43 -20.29 -27.38
CA GLN A 330 20.01 -20.21 -27.00
C GLN A 330 19.61 -21.32 -26.02
N CYS A 331 19.90 -22.58 -26.36
CA CYS A 331 19.57 -23.71 -25.50
C CYS A 331 20.34 -23.68 -24.16
N ARG A 332 21.62 -23.25 -24.15
CA ARG A 332 22.38 -23.09 -22.89
C ARG A 332 21.80 -22.01 -21.99
N ILE A 333 21.46 -20.83 -22.53
CA ILE A 333 20.90 -19.74 -21.73
C ILE A 333 19.53 -20.13 -21.15
N ALA A 334 18.65 -20.75 -21.94
CA ALA A 334 17.37 -21.25 -21.44
C ALA A 334 17.53 -22.28 -20.30
N LEU A 335 18.57 -23.13 -20.33
CA LEU A 335 18.90 -24.05 -19.24
C LEU A 335 19.44 -23.33 -17.99
N ILE A 336 20.27 -22.31 -18.17
CA ILE A 336 20.80 -21.47 -17.08
C ILE A 336 19.65 -20.74 -16.38
N GLU A 337 18.80 -20.03 -17.12
CA GLU A 337 17.64 -19.33 -16.56
C GLU A 337 16.67 -20.28 -15.84
N LYS A 338 16.48 -21.51 -16.33
CA LYS A 338 15.63 -22.51 -15.68
C LYS A 338 16.21 -22.95 -14.33
N ALA A 339 17.53 -23.07 -14.22
CA ALA A 339 18.19 -23.37 -12.96
C ALA A 339 18.15 -22.17 -12.00
N ILE A 340 18.45 -20.95 -12.47
CA ILE A 340 18.42 -19.72 -11.67
C ILE A 340 17.03 -19.52 -11.07
N ARG A 341 15.96 -19.53 -11.89
CA ARG A 341 14.57 -19.40 -11.41
C ARG A 341 14.23 -20.42 -10.33
N LYS A 342 14.78 -21.63 -10.40
CA LYS A 342 14.54 -22.67 -9.40
C LYS A 342 15.30 -22.38 -8.10
N LEU A 343 16.57 -21.98 -8.16
CA LEU A 343 17.36 -21.58 -7.00
C LEU A 343 16.74 -20.35 -6.30
N SER A 344 16.31 -19.33 -7.04
CA SER A 344 15.59 -18.16 -6.49
C SER A 344 14.29 -18.56 -5.78
N GLY A 345 13.58 -19.57 -6.30
CA GLY A 345 12.42 -20.15 -5.63
C GLY A 345 12.77 -20.82 -4.29
N CYS A 346 13.90 -21.53 -4.22
CA CYS A 346 14.40 -22.13 -2.99
C CYS A 346 14.88 -21.07 -1.97
N ILE A 347 15.57 -20.02 -2.41
CA ILE A 347 15.99 -18.89 -1.54
C ILE A 347 14.75 -18.26 -0.88
N ARG A 348 13.74 -17.91 -1.68
CA ARG A 348 12.49 -17.32 -1.17
C ARG A 348 11.72 -18.23 -0.21
N GLN A 349 11.86 -19.56 -0.36
CA GLN A 349 11.28 -20.51 0.59
C GLN A 349 12.02 -20.52 1.93
N ILE A 350 13.34 -20.31 1.96
CA ILE A 350 14.13 -20.18 3.19
C ILE A 350 13.88 -18.82 3.88
N GLU A 351 13.85 -17.72 3.11
CA GLU A 351 13.56 -16.37 3.64
C GLU A 351 12.21 -16.31 4.37
N ASN A 352 11.18 -16.94 3.79
CA ASN A 352 9.83 -17.01 4.38
C ASN A 352 9.74 -17.82 5.69
N LEU A 353 10.79 -18.56 6.08
CA LEU A 353 10.84 -19.26 7.39
C LEU A 353 11.34 -18.36 8.52
N HIS A 354 11.70 -17.09 8.23
CA HIS A 354 12.23 -16.12 9.19
C HIS A 354 13.36 -16.66 10.11
N PRO A 355 14.44 -17.25 9.54
CA PRO A 355 15.54 -17.79 10.34
C PRO A 355 16.28 -16.66 11.08
N SER A 356 16.02 -16.53 12.38
CA SER A 356 16.56 -15.45 13.21
C SER A 356 18.09 -15.51 13.28
N GLY A 357 18.76 -14.44 12.83
CA GLY A 357 20.21 -14.29 12.89
C GLY A 357 21.01 -15.05 11.81
N ALA A 358 20.35 -15.64 10.80
CA ALA A 358 21.05 -16.25 9.67
C ALA A 358 21.63 -15.18 8.73
N SER A 359 22.83 -15.42 8.21
CA SER A 359 23.46 -14.55 7.22
C SER A 359 23.08 -14.93 5.78
N ASP A 360 23.31 -14.03 4.82
CA ASP A 360 23.02 -14.29 3.40
C ASP A 360 23.67 -15.58 2.87
N ILE A 361 24.89 -15.89 3.34
CA ILE A 361 25.59 -17.12 2.95
C ILE A 361 24.93 -18.37 3.55
N ASP A 362 24.35 -18.28 4.75
CA ASP A 362 23.57 -19.36 5.36
C ASP A 362 22.26 -19.60 4.62
N ILE A 363 21.55 -18.53 4.25
CA ILE A 363 20.32 -18.59 3.45
C ILE A 363 20.60 -19.25 2.09
N ILE A 364 21.68 -18.85 1.41
CA ILE A 364 22.11 -19.45 0.14
C ILE A 364 22.49 -20.92 0.32
N ASN A 365 23.23 -21.28 1.38
CA ASN A 365 23.61 -22.67 1.65
C ASN A 365 22.39 -23.56 1.94
N GLN A 366 21.42 -23.08 2.74
CA GLN A 366 20.17 -23.78 2.99
C GLN A 366 19.32 -23.92 1.72
N ALA A 367 19.26 -22.88 0.89
CA ALA A 367 18.56 -22.92 -0.39
C ALA A 367 19.22 -23.90 -1.39
N LYS A 368 20.55 -24.03 -1.38
CA LYS A 368 21.27 -25.06 -2.16
C LYS A 368 20.96 -26.47 -1.65
N MET A 369 20.91 -26.69 -0.34
CA MET A 369 20.51 -27.98 0.24
C MET A 369 19.07 -28.35 -0.13
N LEU A 370 18.16 -27.38 -0.15
CA LEU A 370 16.78 -27.56 -0.60
C LEU A 370 16.70 -27.88 -2.11
N LEU A 371 17.50 -27.20 -2.94
CA LEU A 371 17.59 -27.46 -4.38
C LEU A 371 18.08 -28.89 -4.67
N MET A 372 19.04 -29.41 -3.88
CA MET A 372 19.61 -30.75 -4.05
C MET A 372 18.63 -31.90 -3.78
N GLN A 373 17.47 -31.62 -3.17
CA GLN A 373 16.39 -32.61 -2.98
C GLN A 373 15.73 -32.99 -4.31
N GLU A 374 15.82 -32.15 -5.36
CA GLU A 374 15.31 -32.51 -6.68
C GLU A 374 16.27 -33.44 -7.43
N PRO A 375 15.79 -34.56 -8.03
CA PRO A 375 16.63 -35.49 -8.79
C PRO A 375 17.44 -34.82 -9.90
N THR A 376 16.91 -33.74 -10.49
CA THR A 376 17.53 -32.95 -11.56
C THR A 376 18.75 -32.14 -11.10
N TYR A 377 18.87 -31.85 -9.79
CA TYR A 377 19.90 -31.01 -9.17
C TYR A 377 20.63 -31.71 -8.02
N LYS A 378 20.52 -33.05 -7.92
CA LYS A 378 21.14 -33.89 -6.87
C LYS A 378 22.68 -33.73 -6.71
N LYS A 379 23.36 -33.16 -7.71
CA LYS A 379 24.80 -32.83 -7.68
C LYS A 379 25.12 -31.37 -7.28
N GLY A 380 24.13 -30.61 -6.81
CA GLY A 380 24.27 -29.17 -6.52
C GLY A 380 23.75 -28.27 -7.63
N PHE A 381 23.97 -26.96 -7.48
CA PHE A 381 23.64 -25.99 -8.52
C PHE A 381 24.61 -26.16 -9.69
N LYS A 382 24.07 -26.27 -10.91
CA LYS A 382 24.82 -26.72 -12.11
C LYS A 382 25.90 -25.77 -12.60
N PHE A 383 26.05 -24.60 -11.96
CA PHE A 383 26.92 -23.52 -12.38
C PHE A 383 27.78 -22.97 -11.23
N ASP A 384 27.96 -23.73 -10.14
CA ASP A 384 28.87 -23.39 -9.02
C ASP A 384 30.38 -23.45 -9.39
N HIS A 385 30.71 -23.68 -10.67
CA HIS A 385 32.06 -23.80 -11.21
C HIS A 385 32.21 -23.04 -12.55
N VAL A 386 31.46 -21.95 -12.74
CA VAL A 386 31.48 -21.08 -13.93
C VAL A 386 32.13 -19.75 -13.56
#